data_AF-A0A4R1KSD0-F1
#
_entry.id   AF-A0A4R1KSD0-F1
#
_cell.length_a   1.000
_cell.length_b   1.000
_cell.length_c   1.000
_cell.angle_alpha   90.00
_cell.angle_beta   90.00
_cell.angle_gamma   90.00
#
_symmetry.space_group_name_H-M   'P 1'
#
loop_
_entity.id
_entity.type
_entity.pdbx_description
1 polymer ?
#
loop_
_entity_poly.entity_id
_entity_poly.type
_entity_poly.pdbx_seq_one_letter_code
_entity_poly.pdbx_strand_id
1 'polypeptide(L)'
;MFGKKKQTPSIDKEQLELIENAQKRIKAKKRLYVHFVVFLIGAVFLIIANTVLGIGKDFTIAGINWFVYAILAWLFLFIYHFINVFITNKFMGKDWEKQQVEKLVAKQQQRIDKLKEKFAKEDEKLAEKQYAQEKSPKVDTSIKKKNKLTVIVAAGENNAIGKDNDLIWHLSDDLKRFKKLTNGHHIIMGRKTFESFPKPLPNRTHIVITRQKDYTAPDGVIVVNSLADALDASRKDDNPFIIGGGEIYKQAMPFADELEITRVHATFKDADTFFPLIDAMEWKEVSRTKHEADEKHAHAFSFITYARR
;
A
#
# COMPACT_ATOMS: atom_id res chain seq x y z
N MET A 1 37.75 -1.77 -17.89
CA MET A 1 37.97 -1.09 -16.59
C MET A 1 36.64 -0.52 -16.11
N PHE A 2 35.99 -1.15 -15.14
CA PHE A 2 34.76 -0.62 -14.54
C PHE A 2 35.14 0.28 -13.35
N GLY A 3 34.82 1.57 -13.46
CA GLY A 3 35.02 2.53 -12.38
C GLY A 3 34.11 2.20 -11.19
N LYS A 4 34.71 1.90 -10.03
CA LYS A 4 33.97 1.79 -8.77
C LYS A 4 33.37 3.16 -8.44
N LYS A 5 32.04 3.32 -8.57
CA LYS A 5 31.32 4.46 -7.97
C LYS A 5 31.55 4.39 -6.46
N LYS A 6 32.19 5.41 -5.88
CA LYS A 6 32.30 5.59 -4.42
C LYS A 6 30.87 5.63 -3.85
N GLN A 7 30.51 4.61 -3.08
CA GLN A 7 29.34 4.70 -2.22
C GLN A 7 29.66 5.74 -1.15
N THR A 8 29.09 6.94 -1.27
CA THR A 8 29.05 7.88 -0.14
C THR A 8 28.22 7.22 0.97
N PRO A 9 28.80 6.94 2.15
CA PRO A 9 28.13 6.21 3.21
C PRO A 9 26.91 7.00 3.70
N SER A 10 25.75 6.34 3.84
CA SER A 10 24.51 6.96 4.34
C SER A 10 24.68 7.62 5.72
N ILE A 11 25.67 7.15 6.49
CA ILE A 11 26.12 7.68 7.78
C ILE A 11 26.43 9.19 7.70
N ASP A 12 26.98 9.66 6.58
CA ASP A 12 27.40 11.05 6.41
C ASP A 12 26.18 12.00 6.30
N LYS A 13 25.09 11.55 5.66
CA LYS A 13 23.83 12.32 5.57
C LYS A 13 23.11 12.42 6.90
N GLU A 14 23.06 11.33 7.67
CA GLU A 14 22.45 11.34 9.01
C GLU A 14 23.24 12.24 9.97
N GLN A 15 24.57 12.23 9.90
CA GLN A 15 25.42 13.13 10.69
C GLN A 15 25.20 14.61 10.33
N LEU A 16 25.07 14.94 9.05
CA LEU A 16 24.75 16.29 8.60
C LEU A 16 23.38 16.77 9.13
N GLU A 17 22.35 15.93 9.07
CA GLU A 17 21.03 16.27 9.60
C GLU A 17 21.05 16.50 11.12
N LEU A 18 21.82 15.70 11.87
CA LEU A 18 21.99 15.89 13.31
C LEU A 18 22.64 17.25 13.62
N ILE A 19 23.66 17.63 12.86
CA ILE A 19 24.35 18.93 13.02
C ILE A 19 23.41 20.09 12.69
N GLU A 20 22.66 20.01 11.58
CA GLU A 20 21.70 21.05 11.22
C GLU A 20 20.60 21.24 12.27
N ASN A 21 20.07 20.14 12.80
CA ASN A 21 19.07 20.17 13.86
C ASN A 21 19.64 20.77 15.16
N ALA A 22 20.86 20.39 15.55
CA ALA A 22 21.55 20.97 16.70
C ALA A 22 21.75 22.48 16.55
N GLN A 23 22.17 22.95 15.36
CA GLN A 23 22.34 24.37 15.07
C GLN A 23 21.01 25.14 15.14
N LYS A 24 19.93 24.59 14.56
CA LYS A 24 18.58 25.17 14.68
C LYS A 24 18.14 25.31 16.14
N ARG A 25 18.42 24.29 16.97
CA ARG A 25 18.13 24.31 18.42
C ARG A 25 18.91 25.38 19.17
N ILE A 26 20.20 25.54 18.87
CA ILE A 26 21.04 26.59 19.44
C ILE A 26 20.50 27.97 19.07
N LYS A 27 20.11 28.18 17.80
CA LYS A 27 19.53 29.45 17.32
C LYS A 27 18.21 29.79 18.01
N ALA A 28 17.33 28.81 18.20
CA ALA A 28 16.06 29.00 18.89
C ALA A 28 16.25 29.41 20.37
N LYS A 29 17.16 28.74 21.09
CA LYS A 29 17.49 29.08 22.49
C LYS A 29 18.13 30.47 22.60
N LYS A 30 19.03 30.84 21.68
CA LYS A 30 19.62 32.18 21.62
C LYS A 30 18.54 33.26 21.41
N ARG A 31 17.58 33.03 20.50
CA ARG A 31 16.47 33.98 20.27
C ARG A 31 15.61 34.18 21.52
N LEU A 32 15.29 33.10 22.23
CA LEU A 32 14.53 33.17 23.47
C LEU A 32 15.28 33.97 24.56
N TYR A 33 16.60 33.76 24.68
CA TYR A 33 17.43 34.54 25.61
C TYR A 33 17.44 36.03 25.24
N VAL A 34 17.60 36.37 23.96
CA VAL A 34 17.52 37.77 23.51
C VAL A 34 16.15 38.37 23.84
N HIS A 35 15.05 37.64 23.59
CA HIS A 35 13.70 38.12 23.92
C HIS A 35 13.53 38.34 25.43
N PHE A 36 14.07 37.44 26.27
CA PHE A 36 14.08 37.62 27.73
C PHE A 36 14.82 38.90 28.17
N VAL A 37 16.01 39.15 27.61
CA VAL A 37 16.79 40.35 27.93
C VAL A 37 16.05 41.62 27.49
N VAL A 38 15.47 41.65 26.29
CA VAL A 38 14.68 42.79 25.81
C VAL A 38 13.44 43.01 26.70
N PHE A 39 12.77 41.93 27.11
CA PHE A 39 11.63 42.01 28.04
C PHE A 39 12.04 42.65 29.37
N LEU A 40 13.16 42.24 29.99
CA LEU A 40 13.63 42.82 31.25
C LEU A 40 13.95 44.31 31.10
N ILE A 41 14.72 44.67 30.08
CA ILE A 41 15.09 46.08 29.82
C ILE A 41 13.83 46.92 29.56
N GLY A 42 12.90 46.40 28.75
CA GLY A 42 11.67 47.10 28.41
C GLY A 42 10.71 47.23 29.60
N ALA A 43 10.61 46.23 30.47
CA ALA A 43 9.81 46.30 31.70
C ALA A 43 10.35 47.37 32.65
N VAL A 44 11.67 47.41 32.87
CA VAL A 44 12.32 48.46 33.67
C VAL A 44 12.08 49.84 33.06
N PHE A 45 12.22 49.97 31.73
CA PHE A 45 11.94 51.21 31.02
C PHE A 45 10.50 51.70 31.21
N LEU A 46 9.51 50.81 31.06
CA LEU A 46 8.09 51.14 31.25
C LEU A 46 7.78 51.60 32.68
N ILE A 47 8.41 50.99 33.68
CA ILE A 47 8.29 51.41 35.08
C ILE A 47 8.88 52.81 35.28
N ILE A 48 10.08 53.08 34.76
CA ILE A 48 10.74 54.40 34.87
C ILE A 48 9.93 55.47 34.11
N ALA A 49 9.43 55.15 32.92
CA ALA A 49 8.62 56.06 32.11
C ALA A 49 7.36 56.54 32.86
N ASN A 50 6.70 55.64 33.60
CA ASN A 50 5.54 56.01 34.39
C ASN A 50 5.91 56.71 35.70
N THR A 51 6.88 56.17 36.45
CA THR A 51 7.21 56.63 37.82
C THR A 51 8.06 57.90 37.87
N VAL A 52 9.02 58.05 36.96
CA VAL A 52 9.97 59.16 36.95
C VAL A 52 9.56 60.23 35.95
N LEU A 53 9.16 59.83 34.73
CA LEU A 53 8.80 60.77 33.66
C LEU A 53 7.31 61.16 33.67
N GLY A 54 6.50 60.53 34.52
CA GLY A 54 5.07 60.81 34.66
C GLY A 54 4.21 60.41 33.46
N ILE A 55 4.74 59.60 32.53
CA ILE A 55 4.05 59.23 31.29
C ILE A 55 2.84 58.34 31.64
N GLY A 56 1.65 58.87 31.38
CA GLY A 56 0.38 58.18 31.65
C GLY A 56 0.12 57.91 33.13
N LYS A 57 0.66 58.71 34.07
CA LYS A 57 0.49 58.48 35.52
C LYS A 57 -0.97 58.46 35.96
N ASP A 58 -1.82 59.25 35.32
CA ASP A 58 -3.24 59.37 35.66
C ASP A 58 -4.11 58.36 34.89
N PHE A 59 -3.51 57.62 33.95
CA PHE A 59 -4.19 56.59 33.17
C PHE A 59 -4.11 55.24 33.89
N THR A 60 -5.19 54.92 34.61
CA THR A 60 -5.35 53.65 35.31
C THR A 60 -6.51 52.87 34.70
N ILE A 61 -6.34 51.55 34.58
CA ILE A 61 -7.38 50.62 34.14
C ILE A 61 -7.69 49.74 35.34
N ALA A 62 -8.95 49.74 35.79
CA ALA A 62 -9.40 49.02 36.99
C ALA A 62 -8.55 49.30 38.25
N GLY A 63 -8.08 50.54 38.42
CA GLY A 63 -7.26 50.96 39.56
C GLY A 63 -5.78 50.55 39.49
N ILE A 64 -5.32 49.97 38.37
CA ILE A 64 -3.94 49.57 38.14
C ILE A 64 -3.31 50.43 37.04
N ASN A 65 -2.04 50.80 37.22
CA ASN A 65 -1.28 51.60 36.24
C ASN A 65 -1.17 50.87 34.89
N TRP A 66 -1.31 51.61 33.79
CA TRP A 66 -1.30 51.07 32.43
C TRP A 66 -0.07 50.23 32.08
N PHE A 67 1.11 50.58 32.62
CA PHE A 67 2.36 49.87 32.32
C PHE A 67 2.35 48.42 32.85
N VAL A 68 1.56 48.13 33.88
CA VAL A 68 1.40 46.76 34.41
C VAL A 68 0.73 45.87 33.37
N TYR A 69 -0.32 46.35 32.70
CA TYR A 69 -0.97 45.62 31.61
C TYR A 69 -0.05 45.45 30.40
N ALA A 70 0.77 46.46 30.08
CA ALA A 70 1.77 46.35 29.01
C ALA A 70 2.82 45.27 29.33
N ILE A 71 3.32 45.23 30.57
CA ILE A 71 4.25 44.19 31.04
C ILE A 71 3.57 42.81 31.02
N LEU A 72 2.31 42.69 31.46
CA LEU A 72 1.58 41.42 31.45
C LEU A 72 1.33 40.89 30.03
N ALA A 73 0.92 41.75 29.10
CA ALA A 73 0.73 41.37 27.71
C ALA A 73 2.06 40.90 27.07
N TRP A 74 3.16 41.58 27.38
CA TRP A 74 4.47 41.18 26.89
C TRP A 74 5.00 39.90 27.55
N LEU A 75 4.76 39.73 28.85
CA LEU A 75 5.07 38.50 29.58
C LEU A 75 4.32 37.29 28.98
N PHE A 76 3.07 37.47 28.58
CA PHE A 76 2.31 36.43 27.89
C PHE A 76 2.98 36.00 26.57
N LEU A 77 3.44 36.94 25.74
CA LEU A 77 4.17 36.65 24.51
C LEU A 77 5.50 35.94 24.79
N PHE A 78 6.19 36.33 25.86
CA PHE A 78 7.41 35.67 26.31
C PHE A 78 7.15 34.22 26.74
N ILE A 79 6.12 33.99 27.57
CA ILE A 79 5.70 32.66 28.02
C ILE A 79 5.33 31.77 26.84
N TYR A 80 4.57 32.29 25.88
CA TYR A 80 4.25 31.57 24.65
C TYR A 80 5.51 31.15 23.88
N HIS A 81 6.47 32.07 23.70
CA HIS A 81 7.73 31.78 23.03
C HIS A 81 8.57 30.73 23.80
N PHE A 82 8.60 30.82 25.14
CA PHE A 82 9.27 29.87 26.03
C PHE A 82 8.70 28.45 25.87
N ILE A 83 7.37 28.31 25.94
CA ILE A 83 6.67 27.03 25.78
C ILE A 83 6.98 26.43 24.40
N ASN A 84 6.96 27.23 23.33
CA ASN A 84 7.24 26.74 21.99
C ASN A 84 8.67 26.19 21.82
N VAL A 85 9.67 26.84 22.44
CA VAL A 85 11.08 26.42 22.33
C VAL A 85 11.40 25.22 23.22
N PHE A 86 10.85 25.16 24.42
CA PHE A 86 11.22 24.16 25.44
C PHE A 86 10.22 23.01 25.63
N ILE A 87 8.92 23.22 25.41
CA ILE A 87 7.88 22.21 25.62
C ILE A 87 7.49 21.55 24.30
N THR A 88 7.01 22.31 23.32
CA THR A 88 6.46 21.76 22.06
C THR A 88 7.50 20.92 21.29
N ASN A 89 8.73 21.44 21.18
CA ASN A 89 9.81 20.75 20.45
C ASN A 89 10.53 19.65 21.26
N LYS A 90 10.24 19.50 22.57
CA LYS A 90 10.75 18.39 23.40
C LYS A 90 9.78 17.21 23.39
N PHE A 91 8.48 17.48 23.29
CA PHE A 91 7.43 16.47 23.34
C PHE A 91 7.08 15.88 21.95
N MET A 92 7.17 16.66 20.87
CA MET A 92 6.89 16.23 19.49
C MET A 92 8.00 16.65 18.51
N GLY A 93 9.27 16.54 18.94
CA GLY A 93 10.42 16.79 18.07
C GLY A 93 10.80 15.57 17.23
N LYS A 94 11.72 15.75 16.28
CA LYS A 94 12.26 14.66 15.43
C LYS A 94 12.83 13.49 16.24
N ASP A 95 13.39 13.72 17.41
CA ASP A 95 13.93 12.65 18.27
C ASP A 95 12.80 11.77 18.82
N TRP A 96 11.66 12.38 19.18
CA TRP A 96 10.47 11.65 19.62
C TRP A 96 9.86 10.88 18.45
N GLU A 97 9.77 11.48 17.26
CA GLU A 97 9.35 10.79 16.04
C GLU A 97 10.24 9.58 15.73
N LYS A 98 11.58 9.76 15.78
CA LYS A 98 12.54 8.68 15.54
C LYS A 98 12.35 7.54 16.54
N GLN A 99 12.18 7.84 17.83
CA GLN A 99 11.90 6.82 18.85
C GLN A 99 10.58 6.08 18.60
N GLN A 100 9.53 6.77 18.15
CA GLN A 100 8.27 6.12 17.79
C GLN A 100 8.44 5.23 16.55
N VAL A 101 9.16 5.70 15.53
CA VAL A 101 9.45 4.93 14.32
C VAL A 101 10.27 3.68 14.65
N GLU A 102 11.34 3.80 15.43
CA GLU A 102 12.15 2.66 15.87
C GLU A 102 11.32 1.63 16.65
N LYS A 103 10.43 2.09 17.53
CA LYS A 103 9.50 1.22 18.26
C LYS A 103 8.54 0.48 17.33
N LEU A 104 8.04 1.15 16.28
CA LEU A 104 7.17 0.55 15.27
C LEU A 104 7.92 -0.48 14.41
N VAL A 105 9.15 -0.15 13.97
CA VAL A 105 10.01 -1.07 13.21
C VAL A 105 10.35 -2.30 14.04
N ALA A 106 10.71 -2.13 15.31
CA ALA A 106 10.98 -3.26 16.21
C ALA A 106 9.76 -4.18 16.37
N LYS A 107 8.56 -3.60 16.52
CA LYS A 107 7.31 -4.36 16.59
C LYS A 107 7.00 -5.08 15.27
N GLN A 108 7.32 -4.47 14.13
CA GLN A 108 7.16 -5.08 12.82
C GLN A 108 8.14 -6.24 12.63
N GLN A 109 9.40 -6.08 13.04
CA GLN A 109 10.42 -7.13 12.99
C GLN A 109 10.01 -8.34 13.83
N GLN A 110 9.54 -8.13 15.06
CA GLN A 110 9.00 -9.21 15.90
C GLN A 110 7.83 -9.94 15.24
N ARG A 111 6.98 -9.23 14.48
CA ARG A 111 5.88 -9.85 13.74
C ARG A 111 6.38 -10.66 12.55
N ILE A 112 7.40 -10.18 11.84
CA ILE A 112 8.06 -10.91 10.74
C ILE A 112 8.69 -12.19 11.29
N ASP A 113 9.39 -12.12 12.42
CA ASP A 113 10.07 -13.29 13.00
C ASP A 113 9.06 -14.34 13.47
N LYS A 114 7.96 -13.93 14.11
CA LYS A 114 6.84 -14.82 14.45
C LYS A 114 6.20 -15.47 13.22
N LEU A 115 6.07 -14.72 12.12
CA LEU A 115 5.54 -15.26 10.86
C LEU A 115 6.52 -16.28 10.27
N LYS A 116 7.82 -15.99 10.23
CA LYS A 116 8.86 -16.92 9.78
C LYS A 116 8.86 -18.21 10.61
N GLU A 117 8.77 -18.11 11.93
CA GLU A 117 8.68 -19.28 12.82
C GLU A 117 7.42 -20.11 12.55
N LYS A 118 6.27 -19.44 12.30
CA LYS A 118 5.03 -20.12 11.93
C LYS A 118 5.15 -20.83 10.58
N PHE A 119 5.75 -20.19 9.58
CA PHE A 119 6.01 -20.82 8.28
C PHE A 119 6.95 -22.02 8.42
N ALA A 120 8.04 -21.90 9.17
CA ALA A 120 8.95 -23.02 9.41
C ALA A 120 8.24 -24.23 10.07
N LYS A 121 7.36 -23.98 11.05
CA LYS A 121 6.53 -25.01 11.68
C LYS A 121 5.48 -25.61 10.73
N GLU A 122 4.95 -24.82 9.80
CA GLU A 122 4.04 -25.31 8.76
C GLU A 122 4.78 -26.16 7.72
N ASP A 123 5.98 -25.75 7.29
CA ASP A 123 6.86 -26.48 6.39
C ASP A 123 7.32 -27.81 7.00
N GLU A 124 7.69 -27.83 8.28
CA GLU A 124 8.04 -29.05 9.02
C GLU A 124 6.87 -30.03 9.08
N LYS A 125 5.66 -29.54 9.41
CA LYS A 125 4.44 -30.38 9.36
C LYS A 125 4.11 -30.88 7.95
N LEU A 126 4.42 -30.08 6.92
CA LEU A 126 4.23 -30.48 5.53
C LEU A 126 5.21 -31.60 5.15
N ALA A 127 6.48 -31.46 5.55
CA ALA A 127 7.53 -32.44 5.35
C ALA A 127 7.27 -33.74 6.11
N GLU A 128 6.81 -33.68 7.37
CA GLU A 128 6.41 -34.85 8.14
C GLU A 128 5.23 -35.60 7.49
N LYS A 129 4.23 -34.86 6.98
CA LYS A 129 3.10 -35.46 6.25
C LYS A 129 3.55 -36.12 4.96
N GLN A 130 4.46 -35.49 4.21
CA GLN A 130 5.03 -36.05 2.99
C GLN A 130 5.85 -37.31 3.28
N TYR A 131 6.70 -37.28 4.31
CA TYR A 131 7.50 -38.43 4.76
C TYR A 131 6.62 -39.59 5.26
N ALA A 132 5.52 -39.29 5.94
CA ALA A 132 4.54 -40.30 6.37
C ALA A 132 3.77 -40.92 5.19
N GLN A 133 3.49 -40.13 4.14
CA GLN A 133 2.88 -40.62 2.89
C GLN A 133 3.84 -41.51 2.08
N GLU A 134 5.14 -41.20 2.08
CA GLU A 134 6.17 -41.98 1.35
C GLU A 134 6.45 -43.36 1.97
N LYS A 135 6.17 -43.58 3.26
CA LYS A 135 6.34 -44.87 3.96
C LYS A 135 5.16 -45.83 3.86
N SER A 136 4.04 -45.43 3.25
CA SER A 136 2.92 -46.35 2.99
C SER A 136 3.23 -47.27 1.80
N PRO A 137 2.74 -48.53 1.75
CA PRO A 137 3.05 -49.44 0.66
C PRO A 137 2.62 -48.82 -0.67
N LYS A 138 3.55 -48.72 -1.63
CA LYS A 138 3.30 -48.18 -2.96
C LYS A 138 2.23 -49.02 -3.68
N VAL A 139 0.98 -48.57 -3.61
CA VAL A 139 0.02 -48.80 -4.69
C VAL A 139 0.40 -47.81 -5.77
N ASP A 140 0.73 -48.32 -6.94
CA ASP A 140 1.11 -47.55 -8.11
C ASP A 140 -0.09 -46.69 -8.58
N THR A 141 -0.15 -45.46 -8.08
CA THR A 141 -1.00 -44.41 -8.65
C THR A 141 -0.14 -43.19 -8.90
N SER A 142 0.64 -43.24 -9.98
CA SER A 142 1.16 -42.04 -10.63
C SER A 142 0.02 -41.21 -11.23
N ILE A 143 -0.80 -40.58 -10.38
CA ILE A 143 -1.63 -39.47 -10.83
C ILE A 143 -0.72 -38.25 -10.77
N LYS A 144 -0.10 -37.91 -11.91
CA LYS A 144 0.44 -36.56 -12.14
C LYS A 144 -0.64 -35.57 -11.69
N LYS A 145 -0.37 -34.80 -10.63
CA LYS A 145 -1.23 -33.67 -10.24
C LYS A 145 -1.28 -32.74 -11.45
N LYS A 146 -2.42 -32.72 -12.16
CA LYS A 146 -2.62 -31.88 -13.33
C LYS A 146 -2.62 -30.42 -12.84
N ASN A 147 -1.74 -29.57 -13.36
CA ASN A 147 -1.81 -28.14 -13.12
C ASN A 147 -3.17 -27.65 -13.63
N LYS A 148 -3.88 -26.90 -12.80
CA LYS A 148 -5.23 -26.42 -13.08
C LYS A 148 -5.14 -24.99 -13.61
N LEU A 149 -5.57 -24.72 -14.84
CA LEU A 149 -5.58 -23.35 -15.34
C LEU A 149 -6.90 -22.67 -14.97
N THR A 150 -6.86 -21.57 -14.21
CA THR A 150 -8.07 -20.86 -13.79
C THR A 150 -8.20 -19.53 -14.51
N VAL A 151 -9.38 -19.23 -15.05
CA VAL A 151 -9.71 -17.88 -15.55
C VAL A 151 -10.43 -17.13 -14.45
N ILE A 152 -10.00 -15.93 -14.09
CA ILE A 152 -10.67 -15.10 -13.09
C ILE A 152 -11.06 -13.75 -13.69
N VAL A 153 -12.32 -13.37 -13.56
CA VAL A 153 -12.86 -12.16 -14.21
C VAL A 153 -14.04 -11.59 -13.42
N ALA A 154 -14.16 -10.26 -13.40
CA ALA A 154 -15.40 -9.58 -13.06
C ALA A 154 -16.09 -9.13 -14.36
N ALA A 155 -17.38 -9.44 -14.53
CA ALA A 155 -18.13 -9.11 -15.72
C ALA A 155 -19.57 -8.69 -15.40
N GLY A 156 -20.07 -7.66 -16.09
CA GLY A 156 -21.47 -7.23 -16.03
C GLY A 156 -22.44 -8.26 -16.62
N GLU A 157 -23.75 -8.05 -16.50
CA GLU A 157 -24.79 -8.98 -16.96
C GLU A 157 -24.63 -9.34 -18.45
N ASN A 158 -24.22 -8.36 -19.27
CA ASN A 158 -23.95 -8.49 -20.70
C ASN A 158 -22.51 -8.92 -21.05
N ASN A 159 -21.78 -9.53 -20.10
CA ASN A 159 -20.35 -9.87 -20.21
C ASN A 159 -19.41 -8.67 -20.42
N ALA A 160 -19.85 -7.42 -20.23
CA ALA A 160 -18.97 -6.26 -20.23
C ALA A 160 -17.89 -6.41 -19.16
N ILE A 161 -16.63 -6.05 -19.45
CA ILE A 161 -15.51 -6.12 -18.47
C ILE A 161 -14.74 -4.81 -18.31
N GLY A 162 -14.81 -3.91 -19.30
CA GLY A 162 -14.02 -2.69 -19.27
C GLY A 162 -14.40 -1.72 -20.38
N LYS A 163 -13.94 -0.48 -20.20
CA LYS A 163 -14.03 0.62 -21.17
C LYS A 163 -12.72 1.40 -21.12
N ASP A 164 -12.15 1.75 -22.27
CA ASP A 164 -10.93 2.58 -22.35
C ASP A 164 -9.72 2.01 -21.56
N ASN A 165 -9.69 0.69 -21.37
CA ASN A 165 -8.72 -0.08 -20.54
C ASN A 165 -8.88 0.04 -19.01
N ASP A 166 -9.96 0.66 -18.54
CA ASP A 166 -10.31 0.74 -17.13
C ASP A 166 -11.52 -0.14 -16.78
N LEU A 167 -11.61 -0.50 -15.49
CA LEU A 167 -12.78 -1.15 -14.93
C LEU A 167 -13.91 -0.14 -14.78
N ILE A 168 -15.12 -0.54 -15.17
CA ILE A 168 -16.32 0.33 -15.16
C ILE A 168 -16.93 0.44 -13.74
N TRP A 169 -16.39 -0.31 -12.77
CA TRP A 169 -16.88 -0.35 -11.39
C TRP A 169 -15.73 -0.47 -10.39
N HIS A 170 -16.04 -0.14 -9.14
CA HIS A 170 -15.17 -0.38 -8.00
C HIS A 170 -15.85 -1.34 -7.02
N LEU A 171 -15.41 -2.59 -6.98
CA LEU A 171 -15.97 -3.63 -6.11
C LEU A 171 -14.91 -4.09 -5.10
N SER A 172 -14.95 -3.52 -3.90
CA SER A 172 -13.89 -3.74 -2.89
C SER A 172 -13.76 -5.21 -2.47
N ASP A 173 -14.87 -5.93 -2.40
CA ASP A 173 -14.88 -7.35 -2.03
C ASP A 173 -14.43 -8.27 -3.17
N ASP A 174 -14.67 -7.90 -4.42
CA ASP A 174 -14.10 -8.57 -5.59
C ASP A 174 -12.56 -8.43 -5.60
N LEU A 175 -12.04 -7.23 -5.34
CA LEU A 175 -10.58 -7.02 -5.25
C LEU A 175 -9.94 -7.85 -4.13
N LYS A 176 -10.63 -8.01 -2.98
CA LYS A 176 -10.17 -8.90 -1.89
C LYS A 176 -10.19 -10.35 -2.32
N ARG A 177 -11.24 -10.79 -3.01
CA ARG A 177 -11.36 -12.15 -3.55
C ARG A 177 -10.27 -12.43 -4.58
N PHE A 178 -10.08 -11.56 -5.55
CA PHE A 178 -9.02 -11.64 -6.55
C PHE A 178 -7.65 -11.76 -5.88
N LYS A 179 -7.35 -10.90 -4.89
CA LYS A 179 -6.11 -10.99 -4.12
C LYS A 179 -5.97 -12.33 -3.40
N LYS A 180 -7.04 -12.81 -2.75
CA LYS A 180 -7.02 -14.08 -2.00
C LYS A 180 -6.73 -15.27 -2.91
N LEU A 181 -7.39 -15.34 -4.07
CA LEU A 181 -7.28 -16.45 -5.00
C LEU A 181 -5.94 -16.47 -5.75
N THR A 182 -5.45 -15.31 -6.16
CA THR A 182 -4.24 -15.21 -7.00
C THR A 182 -2.93 -15.11 -6.21
N ASN A 183 -2.98 -14.94 -4.89
CA ASN A 183 -1.77 -14.76 -4.08
C ASN A 183 -0.89 -16.02 -4.07
N GLY A 184 0.39 -15.85 -4.39
CA GLY A 184 1.36 -16.94 -4.52
C GLY A 184 1.37 -17.60 -5.90
N HIS A 185 0.47 -17.19 -6.80
CA HIS A 185 0.32 -17.76 -8.13
C HIS A 185 0.82 -16.83 -9.24
N HIS A 186 1.00 -17.41 -10.42
CA HIS A 186 1.31 -16.74 -11.67
C HIS A 186 0.02 -16.15 -12.23
N ILE A 187 0.07 -14.87 -12.60
CA ILE A 187 -1.04 -14.17 -13.23
C ILE A 187 -0.65 -13.81 -14.66
N ILE A 188 -1.43 -14.31 -15.60
CA ILE A 188 -1.21 -14.19 -17.04
C ILE A 188 -2.18 -13.15 -17.58
N MET A 189 -1.63 -12.17 -18.29
CA MET A 189 -2.42 -11.07 -18.82
C MET A 189 -1.86 -10.51 -20.13
N GLY A 190 -2.67 -9.72 -20.83
CA GLY A 190 -2.23 -8.94 -21.98
C GLY A 190 -1.57 -7.63 -21.56
N ARG A 191 -0.71 -7.09 -22.43
CA ARG A 191 0.01 -5.82 -22.20
C ARG A 191 -0.86 -4.69 -21.65
N LYS A 192 -2.02 -4.42 -22.28
CA LYS A 192 -2.90 -3.31 -21.87
C LYS A 192 -3.46 -3.48 -20.45
N THR A 193 -3.75 -4.72 -20.03
CA THR A 193 -4.19 -5.04 -18.66
C THR A 193 -3.05 -4.85 -17.66
N PHE A 194 -1.81 -5.17 -18.05
CA PHE A 194 -0.66 -4.91 -17.20
C PHE A 194 -0.41 -3.39 -17.04
N GLU A 195 -0.55 -2.62 -18.11
CA GLU A 195 -0.34 -1.17 -18.13
C GLU A 195 -1.37 -0.39 -17.30
N SER A 196 -2.55 -0.96 -17.01
CA SER A 196 -3.52 -0.32 -16.12
C SER A 196 -3.17 -0.45 -14.63
N PHE A 197 -2.22 -1.32 -14.27
CA PHE A 197 -1.74 -1.40 -12.90
C PHE A 197 -0.76 -0.27 -12.59
N PRO A 198 -0.94 0.46 -11.47
CA PRO A 198 0.02 1.50 -11.07
C PRO A 198 1.39 0.91 -10.68
N LYS A 199 1.42 -0.37 -10.29
CA LYS A 199 2.62 -1.15 -10.00
C LYS A 199 2.30 -2.65 -10.01
N PRO A 200 3.30 -3.52 -10.24
CA PRO A 200 3.13 -4.96 -10.08
C PRO A 200 2.57 -5.34 -8.71
N LEU A 201 1.66 -6.30 -8.72
CA LEU A 201 0.99 -6.78 -7.53
C LEU A 201 1.93 -7.65 -6.67
N PRO A 202 2.05 -7.42 -5.35
CA PRO A 202 2.98 -8.18 -4.52
C PRO A 202 2.57 -9.66 -4.44
N ASN A 203 3.57 -10.52 -4.22
CA ASN A 203 3.45 -11.98 -4.07
C ASN A 203 2.79 -12.70 -5.26
N ARG A 204 2.94 -12.16 -6.47
CA ARG A 204 2.40 -12.72 -7.71
C ARG A 204 3.42 -12.59 -8.83
N THR A 205 3.70 -13.68 -9.53
CA THR A 205 4.53 -13.65 -10.74
C THR A 205 3.68 -13.13 -11.88
N HIS A 206 4.08 -12.03 -12.52
CA HIS A 206 3.34 -11.47 -13.65
C HIS A 206 3.88 -12.07 -14.93
N ILE A 207 2.99 -12.57 -15.79
CA ILE A 207 3.30 -13.02 -17.14
C ILE A 207 2.51 -12.14 -18.11
N VAL A 208 3.21 -11.35 -18.91
CA VAL A 208 2.63 -10.37 -19.82
C VAL A 208 2.80 -10.84 -21.26
N ILE A 209 1.67 -11.04 -21.94
CA ILE A 209 1.62 -11.41 -23.36
C ILE A 209 1.57 -10.14 -24.21
N THR A 210 2.51 -10.00 -25.13
CA THR A 210 2.59 -8.86 -26.06
C THR A 210 3.16 -9.27 -27.41
N ARG A 211 2.65 -8.67 -28.50
CA ARG A 211 3.24 -8.84 -29.84
C ARG A 211 4.46 -7.94 -30.08
N GLN A 212 4.68 -6.96 -29.20
CA GLN A 212 5.81 -6.04 -29.29
C GLN A 212 7.07 -6.72 -28.75
N LYS A 213 8.02 -7.04 -29.63
CA LYS A 213 9.25 -7.75 -29.27
C LYS A 213 10.15 -6.96 -28.31
N ASP A 214 10.18 -5.64 -28.47
CA ASP A 214 11.03 -4.75 -27.68
C ASP A 214 10.29 -4.15 -26.47
N TYR A 215 9.28 -4.86 -25.94
CA TYR A 215 8.54 -4.40 -24.78
C TYR A 215 9.34 -4.66 -23.49
N THR A 216 9.72 -3.59 -22.80
CA THR A 216 10.37 -3.66 -21.49
C THR A 216 9.35 -3.56 -20.36
N ALA A 217 9.39 -4.53 -19.45
CA ALA A 217 8.62 -4.52 -18.21
C ALA A 217 9.55 -4.34 -16.99
N PRO A 218 9.01 -3.92 -15.82
CA PRO A 218 9.79 -3.86 -14.58
C PRO A 218 10.37 -5.23 -14.16
N ASP A 219 11.39 -5.19 -13.31
CA ASP A 219 12.00 -6.41 -12.75
C ASP A 219 10.96 -7.33 -12.08
N GLY A 220 11.08 -8.63 -12.33
CA GLY A 220 10.17 -9.66 -11.80
C GLY A 220 8.91 -9.90 -12.64
N VAL A 221 8.77 -9.21 -13.78
CA VAL A 221 7.71 -9.47 -14.78
C VAL A 221 8.27 -10.30 -15.93
N ILE A 222 7.61 -11.41 -16.23
CA ILE A 222 7.95 -12.27 -17.36
C ILE A 222 7.19 -11.76 -18.59
N VAL A 223 7.90 -11.43 -19.66
CA VAL A 223 7.30 -10.99 -20.93
C VAL A 223 7.40 -12.13 -21.94
N VAL A 224 6.28 -12.45 -22.58
CA VAL A 224 6.18 -13.51 -23.60
C VAL A 224 5.36 -13.03 -24.81
N ASN A 225 5.43 -13.75 -25.93
CA ASN A 225 4.81 -13.32 -27.18
C ASN A 225 3.56 -14.13 -27.59
N SER A 226 3.24 -15.19 -26.87
CA SER A 226 2.06 -16.02 -27.15
C SER A 226 1.44 -16.59 -25.86
N LEU A 227 0.19 -17.05 -25.95
CA LEU A 227 -0.45 -17.79 -24.87
C LEU A 227 0.30 -19.09 -24.56
N ALA A 228 0.80 -19.80 -25.58
CA ALA A 228 1.56 -21.03 -25.39
C ALA A 228 2.80 -20.79 -24.53
N ASP A 229 3.56 -19.74 -24.81
CA ASP A 229 4.73 -19.34 -24.01
C ASP A 229 4.34 -18.91 -22.59
N ALA A 230 3.16 -18.31 -22.41
CA ALA A 230 2.67 -17.93 -21.09
C ALA A 230 2.32 -19.16 -20.23
N LEU A 231 1.69 -20.16 -20.85
CA LEU A 231 1.39 -21.44 -20.20
C LEU A 231 2.68 -22.21 -19.90
N ASP A 232 3.65 -22.15 -20.81
CA ASP A 232 5.00 -22.71 -20.65
C ASP A 232 5.72 -22.14 -19.42
N ALA A 233 5.74 -20.81 -19.32
CA ALA A 233 6.35 -20.09 -18.20
C ALA A 233 5.66 -20.34 -16.85
N SER A 234 4.37 -20.69 -16.84
CA SER A 234 3.59 -20.97 -15.63
C SER A 234 3.51 -22.44 -15.25
N ARG A 235 4.19 -23.35 -15.96
CA ARG A 235 4.12 -24.81 -15.73
C ARG A 235 4.57 -25.30 -14.35
N LYS A 236 5.29 -24.49 -13.58
CA LYS A 236 5.68 -24.85 -12.21
C LYS A 236 4.64 -24.41 -11.17
N ASP A 237 3.61 -23.69 -11.60
CA ASP A 237 2.49 -23.32 -10.78
C ASP A 237 1.38 -24.37 -10.86
N ASP A 238 0.90 -24.80 -9.70
CA ASP A 238 -0.21 -25.72 -9.57
C ASP A 238 -1.53 -25.11 -10.07
N ASN A 239 -1.68 -23.78 -9.98
CA ASN A 239 -2.90 -23.06 -10.35
C ASN A 239 -2.64 -21.64 -10.91
N PRO A 240 -2.10 -21.51 -12.13
CA PRO A 240 -1.95 -20.21 -12.77
C PRO A 240 -3.30 -19.59 -13.13
N PHE A 241 -3.36 -18.25 -13.10
CA PHE A 241 -4.58 -17.48 -13.36
C PHE A 241 -4.49 -16.66 -14.64
N ILE A 242 -5.47 -16.80 -15.52
CA ILE A 242 -5.70 -15.86 -16.62
C ILE A 242 -6.56 -14.70 -16.10
N ILE A 243 -6.05 -13.47 -16.19
CA ILE A 243 -6.72 -12.27 -15.67
C ILE A 243 -7.11 -11.27 -16.76
N GLY A 244 -7.03 -11.68 -18.03
CA GLY A 244 -7.51 -10.92 -19.18
C GLY A 244 -6.42 -10.16 -19.95
N GLY A 245 -6.74 -9.16 -20.78
CA GLY A 245 -8.08 -8.68 -21.14
C GLY A 245 -8.83 -9.56 -22.13
N GLY A 246 -9.84 -9.00 -22.80
CA GLY A 246 -10.79 -9.73 -23.66
C GLY A 246 -10.15 -10.70 -24.67
N GLU A 247 -9.07 -10.28 -25.34
CA GLU A 247 -8.36 -11.12 -26.31
C GLU A 247 -7.66 -12.32 -25.65
N ILE A 248 -7.04 -12.11 -24.48
CA ILE A 248 -6.38 -13.19 -23.74
C ILE A 248 -7.41 -14.17 -23.18
N TYR A 249 -8.55 -13.67 -22.69
CA TYR A 249 -9.66 -14.54 -22.29
C TYR A 249 -10.12 -15.43 -23.43
N LYS A 250 -10.39 -14.87 -24.61
CA LYS A 250 -10.80 -15.65 -25.80
C LYS A 250 -9.81 -16.77 -26.14
N GLN A 251 -8.52 -16.46 -26.14
CA GLN A 251 -7.48 -17.45 -26.45
C GLN A 251 -7.35 -18.51 -25.36
N ALA A 252 -7.60 -18.16 -24.10
CA ALA A 252 -7.41 -19.06 -22.97
C ALA A 252 -8.61 -19.97 -22.64
N MET A 253 -9.82 -19.59 -23.05
CA MET A 253 -11.05 -20.36 -22.79
C MET A 253 -10.95 -21.84 -23.15
N PRO A 254 -10.34 -22.27 -24.28
CA PRO A 254 -10.18 -23.69 -24.60
C PRO A 254 -9.25 -24.48 -23.67
N PHE A 255 -8.35 -23.80 -22.95
CA PHE A 255 -7.32 -24.41 -22.11
C PHE A 255 -7.65 -24.36 -20.62
N ALA A 256 -8.62 -23.53 -20.21
CA ALA A 256 -8.99 -23.33 -18.82
C ALA A 256 -9.67 -24.58 -18.23
N ASP A 257 -9.39 -24.92 -16.98
CA ASP A 257 -10.07 -26.00 -16.24
C ASP A 257 -11.19 -25.45 -15.33
N GLU A 258 -11.08 -24.19 -14.89
CA GLU A 258 -12.03 -23.52 -14.00
C GLU A 258 -12.20 -22.04 -14.36
N LEU A 259 -13.41 -21.52 -14.13
CA LEU A 259 -13.70 -20.09 -14.20
C LEU A 259 -14.13 -19.60 -12.82
N GLU A 260 -13.50 -18.52 -12.36
CA GLU A 260 -13.85 -17.79 -11.15
C GLU A 260 -14.42 -16.43 -11.53
N ILE A 261 -15.75 -16.33 -11.56
CA ILE A 261 -16.45 -15.18 -12.14
C ILE A 261 -17.13 -14.38 -11.05
N THR A 262 -16.89 -13.07 -11.05
CA THR A 262 -17.72 -12.11 -10.33
C THR A 262 -18.73 -11.53 -11.31
N ARG A 263 -19.98 -12.01 -11.26
CA ARG A 263 -21.07 -11.50 -12.08
C ARG A 263 -21.65 -10.25 -11.42
N VAL A 264 -21.45 -9.09 -12.02
CA VAL A 264 -22.05 -7.82 -11.57
C VAL A 264 -23.44 -7.70 -12.19
N HIS A 265 -24.48 -7.59 -11.37
CA HIS A 265 -25.89 -7.57 -11.79
C HIS A 265 -26.28 -6.18 -12.32
N ALA A 266 -25.53 -5.70 -13.32
CA ALA A 266 -25.70 -4.43 -13.99
C ALA A 266 -25.24 -4.53 -15.45
N THR A 267 -25.86 -3.74 -16.32
CA THR A 267 -25.53 -3.66 -17.75
C THR A 267 -24.86 -2.33 -18.05
N PHE A 268 -23.70 -2.37 -18.69
CA PHE A 268 -22.89 -1.19 -19.02
C PHE A 268 -22.92 -0.97 -20.53
N LYS A 269 -23.60 0.11 -20.98
CA LYS A 269 -23.82 0.38 -22.41
C LYS A 269 -22.57 0.86 -23.14
N ASP A 270 -21.65 1.50 -22.42
CA ASP A 270 -20.46 2.10 -23.01
C ASP A 270 -19.23 1.18 -22.97
N ALA A 271 -19.41 -0.09 -22.58
CA ALA A 271 -18.31 -1.07 -22.58
C ALA A 271 -17.83 -1.35 -24.01
N ASP A 272 -16.50 -1.38 -24.18
CA ASP A 272 -15.85 -1.73 -25.45
C ASP A 272 -15.24 -3.14 -25.41
N THR A 273 -15.09 -3.71 -24.22
CA THR A 273 -14.43 -4.98 -23.99
C THR A 273 -15.35 -5.93 -23.25
N PHE A 274 -15.46 -7.16 -23.77
CA PHE A 274 -16.38 -8.18 -23.28
C PHE A 274 -15.66 -9.51 -23.01
N PHE A 275 -16.12 -10.21 -21.97
CA PHE A 275 -15.75 -11.59 -21.69
C PHE A 275 -16.42 -12.55 -22.70
N PRO A 276 -15.77 -13.66 -23.10
CA PRO A 276 -16.38 -14.66 -23.96
C PRO A 276 -17.67 -15.24 -23.38
N LEU A 277 -18.54 -15.76 -24.25
CA LEU A 277 -19.71 -16.50 -23.82
C LEU A 277 -19.27 -17.77 -23.05
N ILE A 278 -19.96 -18.07 -21.95
CA ILE A 278 -19.77 -19.31 -21.20
C ILE A 278 -20.79 -20.31 -21.73
N ASP A 279 -20.33 -21.29 -22.51
CA ASP A 279 -21.20 -22.34 -23.01
C ASP A 279 -21.57 -23.32 -21.87
N ALA A 280 -22.87 -23.48 -21.62
CA ALA A 280 -23.39 -24.40 -20.61
C ALA A 280 -23.16 -25.88 -20.95
N MET A 281 -22.83 -26.20 -22.22
CA MET A 281 -22.41 -27.52 -22.65
C MET A 281 -20.96 -27.84 -22.24
N GLU A 282 -20.10 -26.82 -22.12
CA GLU A 282 -18.70 -26.99 -21.70
C GLU A 282 -18.50 -26.75 -20.21
N TRP A 283 -19.33 -25.91 -19.60
CA TRP A 283 -19.15 -25.43 -18.23
C TRP A 283 -20.32 -25.81 -17.34
N LYS A 284 -20.00 -26.16 -16.09
CA LYS A 284 -20.98 -26.44 -15.04
C LYS A 284 -20.73 -25.52 -13.86
N GLU A 285 -21.75 -24.78 -13.45
CA GLU A 285 -21.72 -24.03 -12.19
C GLU A 285 -21.62 -25.01 -11.02
N VAL A 286 -20.60 -24.82 -10.18
CA VAL A 286 -20.34 -25.67 -9.00
C VAL A 286 -20.48 -24.92 -7.69
N SER A 287 -20.43 -23.59 -7.72
CA SER A 287 -20.60 -22.73 -6.55
C SER A 287 -21.16 -21.37 -6.95
N ARG A 288 -22.00 -20.80 -6.08
CA ARG A 288 -22.51 -19.44 -6.19
C ARG A 288 -22.66 -18.82 -4.81
N THR A 289 -22.17 -17.59 -4.64
CA THR A 289 -22.38 -16.77 -3.45
C THR A 289 -22.87 -15.40 -3.89
N LYS A 290 -24.04 -14.99 -3.39
CA LYS A 290 -24.66 -13.71 -3.73
C LYS A 290 -24.21 -12.62 -2.76
N HIS A 291 -24.05 -11.42 -3.29
CA HIS A 291 -23.78 -10.18 -2.55
C HIS A 291 -24.78 -9.13 -3.02
N GLU A 292 -25.62 -8.67 -2.10
CA GLU A 292 -26.55 -7.57 -2.37
C GLU A 292 -25.79 -6.24 -2.46
N ALA A 293 -26.41 -5.24 -3.09
CA ALA A 293 -25.88 -3.88 -3.07
C ALA A 293 -25.87 -3.34 -1.63
N ASP A 294 -24.82 -2.59 -1.29
CA ASP A 294 -24.63 -2.01 0.03
C ASP A 294 -23.91 -0.66 -0.06
N GLU A 295 -23.60 -0.03 1.07
CA GLU A 295 -22.91 1.28 1.11
C GLU A 295 -21.53 1.27 0.43
N LYS A 296 -20.89 0.11 0.29
CA LYS A 296 -19.57 -0.05 -0.34
C LYS A 296 -19.65 -0.51 -1.79
N HIS A 297 -20.81 -1.01 -2.22
CA HIS A 297 -21.00 -1.64 -3.52
C HIS A 297 -22.27 -1.11 -4.19
N ALA A 298 -22.11 -0.24 -5.18
CA ALA A 298 -23.21 0.37 -5.92
C ALA A 298 -24.08 -0.63 -6.70
N HIS A 299 -23.57 -1.83 -6.96
CA HIS A 299 -24.26 -2.90 -7.68
C HIS A 299 -24.18 -4.19 -6.88
N ALA A 300 -25.28 -4.95 -6.87
CA ALA A 300 -25.25 -6.33 -6.42
C ALA A 300 -24.38 -7.17 -7.36
N PHE A 301 -23.75 -8.22 -6.83
CA PHE A 301 -22.93 -9.14 -7.62
C PHE A 301 -23.00 -10.56 -7.07
N SER A 302 -22.43 -11.51 -7.81
CA SER A 302 -22.31 -12.89 -7.35
C SER A 302 -20.95 -13.45 -7.71
N PHE A 303 -20.33 -14.11 -6.73
CA PHE A 303 -19.17 -14.96 -6.98
C PHE A 303 -19.68 -16.30 -7.47
N ILE A 304 -19.22 -16.72 -8.65
CA ILE A 304 -19.64 -17.94 -9.31
C ILE A 304 -18.38 -18.72 -9.71
N THR A 305 -18.34 -20.00 -9.39
CA THR A 305 -17.29 -20.90 -9.84
C THR A 305 -17.87 -21.87 -10.85
N TYR A 306 -17.26 -21.95 -12.03
CA TYR A 306 -17.57 -22.95 -13.05
C TYR A 306 -16.43 -23.94 -13.18
N ALA A 307 -16.74 -25.23 -13.12
CA ALA A 307 -15.81 -26.29 -13.51
C ALA A 307 -16.10 -26.70 -14.95
N ARG A 308 -15.05 -27.03 -15.71
CA ARG A 308 -15.23 -27.68 -17.01
C ARG A 308 -15.94 -29.03 -16.81
N ARG A 309 -16.89 -29.34 -17.69
CA ARG A 309 -17.65 -30.60 -17.68
C ARG A 309 -16.81 -31.80 -18.10
#